data_AF-A0A5K1CRJ3-F1
#
_entry.id   AF-A0A5K1CRJ3-F1
#
_cell.length_a   1.000
_cell.length_b   1.000
_cell.length_c   1.000
_cell.angle_alpha   90.00
_cell.angle_beta   90.00
_cell.angle_gamma   90.00
#
_symmetry.space_group_name_H-M   'P 1'
#
loop_
_entity.id
_entity.type
_entity.pdbx_description
1 polymer ?
#
loop_
_entity_poly.entity_id
_entity_poly.type
_entity_poly.pdbx_seq_one_letter_code
_entity_poly.pdbx_strand_id
1 'polypeptide(L)' 'LKHPSALSSFEKIADSANGKQIALFLDYDGTLSPIVNDPDRAFMSDA' A
#
# COMPACT_ATOMS: atom_id res chain seq x y z
N LEU A 1 -7.69 18.24 -9.38
CA LEU A 1 -6.30 17.83 -9.71
C LEU A 1 -6.20 16.32 -9.52
N LYS A 2 -5.69 15.57 -10.50
CA LYS A 2 -5.56 14.11 -10.40
C LYS A 2 -4.22 13.80 -9.70
N HIS A 3 -4.26 13.02 -8.62
CA HIS A 3 -3.04 12.59 -7.94
C HIS A 3 -2.26 11.57 -8.79
N PRO A 4 -0.91 11.57 -8.72
CA PRO A 4 -0.12 10.54 -9.37
C PRO A 4 -0.44 9.17 -8.76
N SER A 5 -0.56 8.15 -9.61
CA SER A 5 -0.84 6.77 -9.18
C SER A 5 0.46 5.96 -9.17
N ALA A 6 0.79 5.40 -8.00
CA ALA A 6 1.93 4.50 -7.84
C ALA A 6 1.75 3.23 -8.69
N LEU A 7 0.53 2.68 -8.75
CA LEU A 7 0.21 1.52 -9.59
C LEU A 7 0.44 1.80 -11.07
N SER A 8 0.03 2.98 -11.55
CA SER A 8 0.29 3.38 -12.94
C SER A 8 1.78 3.60 -13.23
N SER A 9 2.60 3.74 -12.21
CA SER A 9 4.06 3.93 -12.31
C SER A 9 4.84 2.71 -11.83
N PHE A 10 4.18 1.57 -11.61
CA PHE A 10 4.75 0.40 -10.94
C PHE A 10 6.04 -0.08 -11.62
N GLU A 11 6.03 -0.23 -12.94
CA GLU A 11 7.22 -0.63 -13.72
C GLU A 11 8.42 0.28 -13.46
N LYS A 12 8.22 1.61 -13.45
CA LYS A 12 9.30 2.57 -13.18
C LYS A 12 9.87 2.43 -11.77
N ILE A 13 9.01 2.12 -10.80
CA ILE A 13 9.41 1.90 -9.40
C ILE A 13 10.19 0.59 -9.30
N ALA A 14 9.70 -0.48 -9.93
CA ALA A 14 10.34 -1.80 -9.96
C ALA A 14 11.73 -1.74 -10.62
N ASP A 15 11.83 -1.09 -11.80
CA ASP A 15 13.09 -0.88 -12.50
C ASP A 15 14.12 -0.13 -11.63
N SER A 16 13.66 0.89 -10.89
CA SER A 16 14.51 1.67 -9.97
C SER A 16 14.99 0.87 -8.76
N ALA A 17 14.28 -0.20 -8.41
CA ALA A 17 14.58 -1.08 -7.29
C ALA A 17 15.36 -2.34 -7.70
N ASN A 18 15.56 -2.58 -9.00
CA ASN A 18 16.26 -3.77 -9.49
C ASN A 18 17.67 -3.91 -8.87
N GLY A 19 17.99 -5.12 -8.40
CA GLY A 19 19.25 -5.42 -7.71
C GLY A 19 19.38 -4.88 -6.28
N LYS A 20 18.33 -4.25 -5.72
CA LYS A 20 18.29 -3.78 -4.32
C LYS A 20 17.38 -4.66 -3.48
N GLN A 21 17.71 -4.77 -2.19
CA GLN A 21 16.77 -5.32 -1.22
C GLN A 21 15.73 -4.25 -0.86
N ILE A 22 14.46 -4.55 -1.11
CA ILE A 22 13.35 -3.64 -0.85
C ILE A 22 12.83 -3.89 0.57
N ALA A 23 12.74 -2.82 1.36
CA ALA A 23 11.98 -2.82 2.60
C ALA A 23 10.61 -2.17 2.34
N LEU A 24 9.53 -2.87 2.67
CA LEU A 24 8.17 -2.38 2.52
C LEU A 24 7.57 -2.10 3.89
N PHE A 25 7.07 -0.87 4.07
CA PHE A 25 6.35 -0.45 5.26
C PHE A 25 4.95 -0.04 4.82
N LEU A 26 3.94 -0.65 5.43
CA LEU A 26 2.54 -0.40 5.12
C LEU A 26 1.86 0.07 6.39
N ASP A 27 1.03 1.09 6.26
CA ASP A 27 0.10 1.46 7.32
C ASP A 27 -0.97 0.37 7.48
N TYR A 28 -1.62 0.32 8.64
CA TYR A 28 -2.63 -0.67 8.94
C TYR A 28 -4.02 -0.14 8.60
N ASP A 29 -4.50 0.87 9.32
CA ASP A 29 -5.86 1.40 9.19
C ASP A 29 -6.07 2.17 7.89
N GLY A 30 -7.05 1.76 7.09
CA GLY A 30 -7.34 2.38 5.81
C GLY A 30 -6.34 2.06 4.69
N THR A 31 -5.33 1.22 4.97
CA THR A 31 -4.42 0.67 3.96
C THR A 31 -4.59 -0.85 3.83
N LEU A 32 -4.37 -1.59 4.91
CA LEU A 32 -4.52 -3.05 4.96
C LEU A 32 -5.88 -3.49 5.49
N SER A 33 -6.47 -2.68 6.36
CA SER A 33 -7.85 -2.82 6.82
C SER A 33 -8.73 -1.72 6.20
N PRO A 34 -10.05 -1.92 6.07
CA PRO A 34 -10.95 -0.85 5.67
C PRO A 34 -10.99 0.26 6.74
N ILE A 35 -11.23 1.49 6.30
CA ILE A 35 -11.50 2.60 7.22
C ILE A 35 -12.82 2.32 7.95
N VAL A 36 -12.76 2.17 9.27
CA VAL A 36 -13.91 1.89 10.13
C VAL A 36 -14.02 2.90 11.26
N ASN A 37 -15.25 3.14 11.75
CA ASN A 37 -15.48 4.05 12.88
C ASN A 37 -15.18 3.40 14.24
N ASP A 38 -15.15 2.07 14.29
CA ASP A 38 -14.84 1.27 15.48
C ASP A 38 -13.47 0.61 15.29
N PRO A 39 -12.41 1.09 15.99
CA PRO A 39 -11.04 0.60 15.81
C PRO A 39 -10.89 -0.91 16.04
N ASP A 40 -11.67 -1.50 16.95
CA ASP A 40 -11.61 -2.93 17.26
C ASP A 40 -12.13 -3.81 16.11
N ARG A 41 -12.70 -3.19 15.07
CA ARG A 41 -13.26 -3.86 13.89
C ARG A 41 -12.43 -3.67 12.62
N ALA A 42 -11.24 -3.09 12.73
CA ALA A 42 -10.31 -2.89 11.63
C ALA A 42 -9.56 -4.19 11.29
N PHE A 43 -10.29 -5.16 10.73
CA PHE A 43 -9.71 -6.43 10.31
C PHE A 43 -9.18 -6.36 8.88
N MET A 44 -8.02 -6.97 8.64
CA MET A 44 -7.55 -7.22 7.27
C MET A 44 -8.50 -8.21 6.59
N SER A 45 -8.80 -7.99 5.31
CA SER A 45 -9.53 -8.98 4.51
C SER A 45 -8.69 -10.25 4.33
N ASP A 46 -9.35 -11.41 4.27
CA ASP A 46 -8.69 -12.67 3.93
C ASP A 46 -7.94 -12.55 2.58
N ALA A 47 -6.84 -13.31 2.47
CA ALA A 47 -5.89 -13.25 1.36
C ALA A 47 -6.41 -13.87 0.04
#